data_AF-A0A932N5R1-F1
#
_entry.id   AF-A0A932N5R1-F1
#
_cell.length_a   1.000
_cell.length_b   1.000
_cell.length_c   1.000
_cell.angle_alpha   90.00
_cell.angle_beta   90.00
_cell.angle_gamma   90.00
#
_symmetry.space_group_name_H-M   'P 1'
#
loop_
_entity.id
_entity.type
_entity.pdbx_description
1 polymer ?
#
loop_
_entity_poly.entity_id
_entity_poly.type
_entity_poly.pdbx_seq_one_letter_code
_entity_poly.pdbx_strand_id
1 'polypeptide(L)'
;MQALTPASKEIALGSTLDLARVYPEPWQRLYIFPPYSGIATMETAMKINANRALKAAHLEERDDIALFVFVERREIQLVAAVRRGIMEIELNGDFLVRDRAHAQFKKTQKPGSVAWVAQP
;
A
#
# COMPACT_ATOMS: atom_id res chain seq x y z
N MET A 1 7.51 2.97 10.64
CA MET A 1 7.01 3.35 9.29
C MET A 1 8.09 4.12 8.55
N GLN A 2 8.97 3.51 7.74
CA GLN A 2 10.10 4.29 7.17
C GLN A 2 10.58 3.93 5.74
N ALA A 3 9.98 3.01 4.98
CA ALA A 3 10.57 2.60 3.69
C ALA A 3 9.96 3.25 2.43
N LEU A 4 8.65 3.52 2.39
CA LEU A 4 7.98 3.89 1.12
C LEU A 4 8.22 5.34 0.70
N THR A 5 8.25 6.28 1.66
CA THR A 5 8.40 7.71 1.35
C THR A 5 9.78 8.06 0.77
N PRO A 6 10.91 7.57 1.32
CA PRO A 6 12.23 7.82 0.73
C PRO A 6 12.38 7.20 -0.67
N ALA A 7 11.95 5.94 -0.84
CA ALA A 7 12.08 5.23 -2.12
C ALA A 7 11.31 5.92 -3.27
N SER A 8 10.16 6.55 -2.97
CA SER A 8 9.42 7.33 -3.97
C SER A 8 10.16 8.59 -4.43
N LYS A 9 11.04 9.17 -3.60
CA LYS A 9 11.79 10.40 -3.93
C LYS A 9 12.95 10.11 -4.87
N GLU A 10 13.60 8.96 -4.74
CA GLU A 10 14.83 8.60 -5.47
C GLU A 10 14.60 8.14 -6.92
N ILE A 11 13.36 7.85 -7.30
CA ILE A 11 13.04 7.29 -8.63
C ILE A 11 12.81 8.41 -9.65
N ALA A 12 13.30 8.25 -10.87
CA ALA A 12 13.08 9.21 -11.94
C ALA A 12 11.61 9.28 -12.37
N LEU A 13 11.19 10.45 -12.86
CA LEU A 13 9.84 10.66 -13.42
C LEU A 13 9.57 9.68 -14.56
N GLY A 14 8.40 9.04 -14.56
CA GLY A 14 8.02 8.03 -15.55
C GLY A 14 8.63 6.64 -15.33
N SER A 15 9.53 6.46 -14.36
CA SER A 15 10.06 5.16 -13.98
C SER A 15 9.11 4.39 -13.06
N THR A 16 9.26 3.07 -13.08
CA THR A 16 8.48 2.14 -12.27
C THR A 16 9.21 1.82 -10.96
N LEU A 17 8.57 2.12 -9.83
CA LEU A 17 8.90 1.64 -8.49
C LEU A 17 8.36 0.21 -8.32
N ASP A 18 9.27 -0.75 -8.24
CA ASP A 18 8.95 -2.13 -7.89
C ASP A 18 9.03 -2.31 -6.37
N LEU A 19 7.89 -2.56 -5.71
CA LEU A 19 7.86 -2.76 -4.27
C LEU A 19 8.62 -4.00 -3.81
N ALA A 20 8.80 -5.01 -4.66
CA ALA A 20 9.60 -6.18 -4.31
C ALA A 20 11.08 -5.83 -4.14
N ARG A 21 11.54 -4.73 -4.77
CA ARG A 21 12.91 -4.20 -4.61
C ARG A 21 13.01 -3.25 -3.41
N VAL A 22 11.95 -2.50 -3.13
CA VAL A 22 11.88 -1.52 -2.04
C VAL A 22 11.73 -2.20 -0.69
N TYR A 23 10.93 -3.26 -0.65
CA TYR A 23 10.73 -4.11 0.50
C TYR A 23 11.07 -5.55 0.11
N PRO A 24 12.36 -5.94 0.23
CA PRO A 24 12.87 -7.22 -0.25
C PRO A 24 12.49 -8.41 0.66
N GLU A 25 12.06 -8.14 1.89
CA GLU A 25 11.56 -9.16 2.84
C GLU A 25 10.48 -10.08 2.22
N PRO A 26 10.28 -11.29 2.74
CA PRO A 26 9.28 -12.21 2.20
C PRO A 26 7.85 -11.68 2.40
N TRP A 27 7.14 -11.56 1.28
CA TRP A 27 5.71 -11.27 1.21
C TRP A 27 5.18 -11.73 -0.14
N GLN A 28 3.93 -12.15 -0.17
CA GLN A 28 3.24 -12.68 -1.35
C GLN A 28 2.19 -11.72 -1.88
N ARG A 29 1.45 -11.09 -0.96
CA ARG A 29 0.34 -10.19 -1.29
C ARG A 29 0.49 -8.85 -0.63
N LEU A 30 0.17 -7.81 -1.39
CA LEU A 30 -0.01 -6.46 -0.91
C LEU A 30 -1.51 -6.14 -0.97
N TYR A 31 -2.09 -5.81 0.18
CA TYR A 31 -3.42 -5.22 0.28
C TYR A 31 -3.28 -3.71 0.44
N ILE A 32 -4.08 -2.96 -0.31
CA ILE A 32 -4.16 -1.51 -0.20
C ILE A 32 -5.57 -1.13 0.20
N PHE A 33 -5.71 -0.55 1.37
CA PHE A 33 -6.99 -0.10 1.90
C PHE A 33 -7.15 1.41 1.74
N PRO A 34 -8.28 1.88 1.21
CA PRO A 34 -8.57 3.31 1.16
C PRO A 34 -8.71 3.90 2.58
N PRO A 35 -8.59 5.24 2.69
CA PRO A 35 -9.00 5.94 3.90
C PRO A 35 -10.41 5.53 4.33
N TYR A 36 -10.69 5.56 5.63
CA TYR A 36 -11.95 5.13 6.24
C TYR A 36 -12.28 3.63 6.13
N SER A 37 -11.35 2.79 5.68
CA SER A 37 -11.59 1.34 5.75
C SER A 37 -11.61 0.87 7.21
N GLY A 38 -12.66 0.14 7.59
CA GLY A 38 -12.80 -0.44 8.94
C GLY A 38 -11.94 -1.68 9.16
N ILE A 39 -11.54 -1.93 10.41
CA ILE A 39 -10.74 -3.11 10.79
C ILE A 39 -11.41 -4.42 10.36
N ALA A 40 -12.72 -4.58 10.61
CA ALA A 40 -13.45 -5.80 10.25
C ALA A 40 -13.45 -6.07 8.73
N THR A 41 -13.55 -5.01 7.92
CA THR A 41 -13.43 -5.10 6.45
C THR A 41 -12.05 -5.56 6.04
N MET A 42 -11.00 -5.00 6.65
CA MET A 42 -9.62 -5.40 6.39
C MET A 42 -9.37 -6.87 6.75
N GLU A 43 -9.82 -7.30 7.92
CA GLU A 43 -9.68 -8.69 8.38
C GLU A 43 -10.40 -9.66 7.43
N THR A 44 -11.61 -9.30 6.99
CA THR A 44 -12.40 -10.09 6.03
C THR A 44 -11.70 -10.19 4.67
N ALA A 45 -11.19 -9.08 4.16
CA ALA A 45 -10.47 -9.02 2.88
C ALA A 45 -9.21 -9.89 2.89
N MET A 46 -8.43 -9.81 3.97
CA MET A 46 -7.17 -10.54 4.09
C MET A 46 -7.37 -11.99 4.54
N LYS A 47 -8.50 -12.30 5.20
CA LYS A 47 -8.74 -13.53 5.96
C LYS A 47 -7.70 -13.73 7.08
N ILE A 48 -7.33 -12.64 7.74
CA ILE A 48 -6.29 -12.57 8.79
C ILE A 48 -6.77 -11.61 9.88
N ASN A 49 -6.53 -11.95 11.14
CA ASN A 49 -6.80 -11.03 12.25
C ASN A 49 -5.83 -9.84 12.25
N ALA A 50 -6.36 -8.65 12.53
CA ALA A 50 -5.60 -7.43 12.59
C ALA A 50 -4.54 -7.49 13.71
N ASN A 51 -3.28 -7.31 13.33
CA ASN A 51 -2.19 -7.19 14.29
C ASN A 51 -2.17 -5.79 14.93
N ARG A 52 -1.29 -5.60 15.91
CA ARG A 52 -1.14 -4.32 16.63
C ARG A 52 -0.85 -3.15 15.68
N ALA A 53 -0.04 -3.37 14.65
CA ALA A 53 0.33 -2.33 13.70
C ALA A 53 -0.85 -1.87 12.84
N LEU A 54 -1.70 -2.81 12.40
CA LEU A 54 -2.90 -2.50 11.62
C LEU A 54 -3.92 -1.70 12.46
N LYS A 55 -4.14 -2.12 13.71
CA LYS A 55 -5.03 -1.42 14.65
C LYS A 55 -4.52 -0.01 15.00
N ALA A 56 -3.22 0.12 15.25
CA ALA A 56 -2.60 1.40 15.59
C ALA A 56 -2.61 2.42 14.43
N ALA A 57 -2.93 2.00 13.21
CA ALA A 57 -3.05 2.92 12.08
C ALA A 57 -4.34 3.75 12.11
N HIS A 58 -5.37 3.31 12.85
CA HIS A 58 -6.67 3.99 12.98
C HIS A 58 -7.26 4.42 11.64
N LEU A 59 -7.10 3.58 10.59
CA LEU A 59 -7.44 3.95 9.22
C LEU A 59 -8.91 4.37 9.03
N GLU A 60 -9.80 3.81 9.84
CA GLU A 60 -11.24 4.11 9.85
C GLU A 60 -11.59 5.57 10.19
N GLU A 61 -10.66 6.31 10.81
CA GLU A 61 -10.81 7.72 11.19
C GLU A 61 -9.96 8.66 10.31
N ARG A 62 -9.24 8.09 9.34
CA ARG A 62 -8.20 8.80 8.60
C ARG A 62 -8.62 9.00 7.15
N ASP A 63 -8.45 10.21 6.65
CA ASP A 63 -8.77 10.64 5.28
C ASP A 63 -7.53 10.97 4.44
N ASP A 64 -6.40 11.14 5.12
CA ASP A 64 -5.13 11.64 4.61
C ASP A 64 -4.18 10.52 4.14
N ILE A 65 -4.46 9.27 4.52
CA ILE A 65 -3.62 8.10 4.23
C ILE A 65 -4.41 6.95 3.61
N ALA A 66 -3.73 6.17 2.76
CA ALA A 66 -4.08 4.80 2.42
C ALA A 66 -3.15 3.85 3.19
N LEU A 67 -3.60 2.63 3.46
CA LEU A 67 -2.83 1.65 4.22
C LEU A 67 -2.34 0.51 3.33
N PHE A 68 -1.04 0.26 3.37
CA PHE A 68 -0.39 -0.82 2.66
C PHE A 68 -0.12 -1.96 3.64
N VAL A 69 -0.65 -3.13 3.35
CA VAL A 69 -0.52 -4.31 4.21
C VAL A 69 0.13 -5.43 3.44
N PHE A 70 1.37 -5.73 3.79
CA PHE A 70 2.16 -6.79 3.18
C PHE A 70 1.92 -8.08 3.95
N VAL A 71 1.54 -9.13 3.23
CA VAL A 71 1.12 -10.41 3.78
C VAL A 71 1.97 -11.54 3.22
N GLU A 72 2.47 -12.40 4.11
CA GLU A 72 3.13 -13.67 3.81
C GLU A 72 2.39 -14.79 4.52
N ARG A 73 1.97 -15.86 3.82
CA ARG A 73 1.37 -17.07 4.44
C ARG A 73 0.29 -16.79 5.49
N ARG A 74 -0.59 -15.80 5.23
CA ARG A 74 -1.65 -15.34 6.15
C ARG A 74 -1.17 -14.64 7.43
N GLU A 75 0.02 -14.07 7.39
CA GLU A 75 0.56 -13.24 8.45
C GLU A 75 0.90 -11.85 7.89
N ILE A 76 0.55 -10.80 8.65
CA ILE A 76 0.87 -9.42 8.30
C ILE A 76 2.34 -9.17 8.65
N GLN A 77 3.17 -9.00 7.63
CA GLN A 77 4.60 -8.72 7.76
C GLN A 77 4.87 -7.24 7.99
N LEU A 78 4.14 -6.38 7.28
CA LEU A 78 4.32 -4.94 7.36
C LEU A 78 3.00 -4.20 7.15
N VAL A 79 2.83 -3.13 7.93
CA VAL A 79 1.79 -2.13 7.73
C VAL A 79 2.47 -0.79 7.47
N ALA A 80 2.15 -0.15 6.35
CA ALA A 80 2.69 1.16 6.00
C ALA A 80 1.56 2.12 5.62
N ALA A 81 1.47 3.25 6.34
CA ALA A 81 0.57 4.33 5.95
C ALA A 81 1.24 5.20 4.88
N VAL A 82 0.53 5.41 3.77
CA VAL A 82 0.97 6.21 2.62
C VAL A 82 0.04 7.40 2.48
N ARG A 83 0.58 8.62 2.50
CA ARG A 83 -0.25 9.82 2.35
C ARG A 83 -0.86 9.90 0.95
N ARG A 84 -2.13 10.30 0.84
CA ARG A 84 -2.82 10.46 -0.46
C ARG A 84 -2.12 11.42 -1.41
N GLY A 85 -1.46 12.47 -0.90
CA GLY A 85 -0.67 13.37 -1.75
C GLY A 85 0.56 12.70 -2.40
N ILE A 86 1.00 11.57 -1.84
CA ILE A 86 2.16 10.81 -2.33
C ILE A 86 1.73 9.75 -3.36
N MET A 87 0.44 9.50 -3.52
CA MET A 87 0.00 8.43 -4.40
C MET A 87 -1.43 8.64 -4.90
N GLU A 88 -1.56 8.72 -6.21
CA GLU A 88 -2.86 8.73 -6.87
C GLU A 88 -3.32 7.28 -7.01
N ILE A 89 -4.01 6.80 -5.98
CA ILE A 89 -4.83 5.60 -6.09
C ILE A 89 -6.27 6.04 -6.31
N GLU A 90 -6.84 5.68 -7.44
CA GLU A 90 -8.29 5.62 -7.58
C GLU A 90 -8.75 4.30 -6.97
N LEU A 91 -9.20 4.38 -5.71
CA LEU A 91 -9.92 3.32 -5.03
C LEU A 91 -11.39 3.68 -5.14
N ASN A 92 -12.17 2.92 -5.92
CA ASN A 92 -13.61 3.11 -6.08
C ASN A 92 -14.38 2.64 -4.82
N GLY A 93 -13.92 3.03 -3.62
CA GLY A 93 -14.45 2.58 -2.33
C GLY A 93 -13.95 1.21 -1.88
N ASP A 94 -13.40 0.40 -2.78
CA ASP A 94 -12.87 -0.93 -2.48
C ASP A 94 -11.37 -0.95 -2.18
N PHE A 95 -10.91 -2.06 -1.59
CA PHE A 95 -9.48 -2.34 -1.41
C PHE A 95 -8.87 -2.96 -2.68
N LEU A 96 -7.57 -2.77 -2.86
CA LEU A 96 -6.81 -3.44 -3.92
C LEU A 96 -5.96 -4.57 -3.36
N VAL A 97 -5.77 -5.61 -4.16
CA VAL A 97 -4.84 -6.70 -3.87
C VAL A 97 -3.89 -6.86 -5.03
N ARG A 98 -2.59 -7.00 -4.74
CA ARG A 98 -1.56 -7.27 -5.74
C ARG A 98 -0.62 -8.35 -5.25
N ASP A 99 -0.26 -9.25 -6.15
CA ASP A 99 0.83 -10.18 -5.89
C ASP A 99 2.17 -9.44 -5.95
N ARG A 100 3.19 -10.01 -5.29
CA ARG A 100 4.55 -9.45 -5.25
C ARG A 100 5.08 -9.04 -6.62
N ALA A 101 4.90 -9.89 -7.63
CA ALA A 101 5.39 -9.65 -8.99
C ALA A 101 4.72 -8.45 -9.68
N HIS A 102 3.53 -8.05 -9.22
CA HIS A 102 2.68 -7.05 -9.88
C HIS A 102 2.49 -5.78 -9.03
N ALA A 103 3.19 -5.65 -7.90
CA ALA A 103 3.12 -4.50 -7.02
C ALA A 103 4.05 -3.37 -7.49
N GLN A 104 3.72 -2.82 -8.65
CA GLN A 104 4.52 -1.84 -9.36
C GLN A 104 3.78 -0.50 -9.47
N PHE A 105 4.53 0.60 -9.28
CA PHE A 105 3.98 1.95 -9.32
C PHE A 105 4.78 2.80 -10.29
N LYS A 106 4.12 3.57 -11.13
CA LYS A 106 4.76 4.54 -12.02
C LYS A 106 4.79 5.90 -11.36
N LYS A 107 5.98 6.50 -11.25
CA LYS A 107 6.08 7.87 -10.74
C LYS A 107 5.41 8.85 -11.70
N THR A 108 4.45 9.63 -11.20
CA THR A 108 3.73 10.63 -11.99
C THR A 108 4.48 11.96 -12.00
N GLN A 109 4.06 12.87 -12.90
CA GLN A 109 4.61 14.23 -12.99
C GLN A 109 4.39 15.09 -11.74
N LYS A 110 3.49 14.72 -10.83
CA LYS A 110 3.31 15.43 -9.56
C LYS A 110 4.46 15.08 -8.60
N PRO A 111 5.21 16.08 -8.07
CA PRO A 111 6.29 15.84 -7.11
C PRO A 111 5.76 15.07 -5.89
N GLY A 112 6.34 13.89 -5.67
CA GLY A 112 5.96 13.01 -4.56
C GLY A 112 4.82 12.05 -4.89
N SER A 113 4.14 12.14 -6.04
CA SER A 113 2.99 11.30 -6.36
C SER A 113 3.35 10.10 -7.26
N VAL A 114 2.94 8.90 -6.87
CA VAL A 114 3.06 7.66 -7.65
C VAL A 114 1.66 7.21 -8.12
N ALA A 115 1.50 6.78 -9.36
CA ALA A 115 0.26 6.20 -9.88
C ALA A 115 0.48 4.71 -10.14
N TRP A 116 -0.56 3.91 -10.01
CA TRP A 116 -0.47 2.49 -10.32
C TRP A 116 -0.20 2.27 -11.80
N VAL A 117 0.72 1.35 -12.10
CA VAL A 117 0.74 0.73 -13.43
C VAL A 117 -0.44 -0.23 -13.44
N ALA A 118 -1.63 0.27 -13.81
CA ALA A 118 -2.69 -0.62 -14.24
C ALA A 118 -2.16 -1.31 -15.51
N GLN A 119 -1.88 -2.61 -15.44
CA GLN A 119 -1.82 -3.42 -16.65
C GLN A 119 -3.22 -3.99 -16.91
N PRO A 120 -3.59 -4.11 -18.20
CA PRO A 120 -4.91 -4.54 -18.66
C PRO A 120 -5.29 -5.95 -18.19
#